data_AF-A0A855X4A3-F1
#
_entry.id   AF-A0A855X4A3-F1
#
_cell.length_a   1.000
_cell.length_b   1.000
_cell.length_c   1.000
_cell.angle_alpha   90.00
_cell.angle_beta   90.00
_cell.angle_gamma   90.00
#
_symmetry.space_group_name_H-M   'P 1'
#
loop_
_entity.id
_entity.type
_entity.pdbx_description
1 polymer ?
#
loop_
_entity_poly.entity_id
_entity_poly.type
_entity_poly.pdbx_seq_one_letter_code
_entity_poly.pdbx_strand_id
1 'polypeptide(L)'
;MQMSAVRKDETLTVTTPKEEMLQMSMLGDGGLASPLGDPVFDSVESHNTAICHCKLCPLGDGRIKFVYGVGNPRAKLMFIGEAPGAQEDLQGEPFVGAAGQLLDKILAAIQL
;
A
#
# COMPACT_ATOMS: atom_id res chain seq x y z
N MET A 1 43.06 7.08 0.30
CA MET A 1 43.06 5.71 0.86
C MET A 1 43.51 5.80 2.30
N GLN A 2 42.55 5.87 3.23
CA GLN A 2 42.70 5.46 4.62
C GLN A 2 41.31 5.03 5.07
N MET A 3 41.18 3.74 5.32
CA MET A 3 39.97 3.08 5.79
C MET A 3 39.96 3.16 7.32
N SER A 4 38.85 3.61 7.88
CA SER A 4 38.57 3.55 9.32
C SER A 4 37.32 2.71 9.51
N ALA A 5 37.44 1.64 10.29
CA ALA A 5 36.42 0.63 10.50
C ALA A 5 35.18 1.19 11.23
N VAL A 6 34.00 1.00 10.64
CA VAL A 6 32.70 1.24 11.27
C VAL A 6 32.31 0.00 12.08
N ARG A 7 31.95 0.20 13.35
CA ARG A 7 31.53 -0.88 14.26
C ARG A 7 30.18 -1.45 13.81
N LYS A 8 30.07 -2.78 13.82
CA LYS A 8 28.81 -3.52 13.69
C LYS A 8 28.03 -3.36 15.01
N ASP A 9 26.70 -3.28 14.91
CA ASP A 9 25.71 -3.10 15.99
C ASP A 9 25.42 -1.67 16.44
N GLU A 10 24.65 -0.93 15.62
CA GLU A 10 23.71 0.09 16.10
C GLU A 10 22.29 -0.31 15.66
N THR A 11 21.58 -0.97 16.57
CA THR A 11 20.15 -1.26 16.45
C THR A 11 19.38 0.04 16.60
N LEU A 12 18.78 0.53 15.50
CA LEU A 12 17.85 1.65 15.54
C LEU A 12 16.58 1.22 16.28
N THR A 13 16.50 1.54 17.57
CA THR A 13 15.30 1.28 18.38
C THR A 13 14.23 2.31 18.06
N VAL A 14 13.20 1.91 17.31
CA VAL A 14 11.95 2.67 17.18
C VAL A 14 11.12 2.38 18.43
N THR A 15 11.10 3.32 19.37
CA THR A 15 10.18 3.27 20.51
C THR A 15 8.81 3.77 20.04
N THR A 16 7.87 2.85 19.84
CA THR A 16 6.45 3.21 19.79
C THR A 16 5.99 3.62 21.19
N PRO A 17 5.16 4.67 21.34
CA PRO A 17 4.54 4.97 22.62
C PRO A 17 3.60 3.81 22.98
N LYS A 18 3.99 3.02 23.97
CA LYS A 18 3.12 2.04 24.64
C LYS A 18 2.21 2.79 25.61
N GLU A 19 0.99 2.27 25.73
CA GLU A 19 0.00 2.49 26.79
C GLU A 19 -1.10 3.52 26.53
N GLU A 20 -2.16 3.06 25.85
CA GLU A 20 -3.58 3.14 26.24
C GLU A 20 -4.38 2.53 25.08
N MET A 21 -5.29 1.57 25.20
CA MET A 21 -5.83 0.79 26.29
C MET A 21 -6.53 -0.38 25.59
N LEU A 22 -6.20 -1.59 26.03
CA LEU A 22 -6.78 -2.83 25.54
C LEU A 22 -8.28 -2.85 25.88
N GLN A 23 -9.17 -2.82 24.89
CA GLN A 23 -10.53 -3.29 25.10
C GLN A 23 -10.87 -4.40 24.10
N MET A 24 -10.79 -5.60 24.66
CA MET A 24 -11.13 -6.89 24.10
C MET A 24 -12.64 -6.94 23.83
N SER A 25 -13.04 -7.19 22.58
CA SER A 25 -14.32 -7.85 22.31
C SER A 25 -14.24 -8.69 21.04
N MET A 26 -14.52 -9.96 21.25
CA MET A 26 -14.69 -11.04 20.29
C MET A 26 -15.64 -10.67 19.14
N LEU A 27 -15.12 -10.61 17.91
CA LEU A 27 -15.81 -10.91 16.66
C LEU A 27 -14.72 -11.45 15.71
N GLY A 28 -14.85 -12.55 14.99
CA GLY A 28 -16.01 -13.42 14.84
C GLY A 28 -16.03 -14.12 13.49
N ASP A 29 -14.91 -14.43 12.83
CA ASP A 29 -14.92 -15.09 11.51
C ASP A 29 -13.50 -15.42 11.01
N GLY A 30 -12.94 -16.54 11.50
CA GLY A 30 -12.11 -17.47 10.72
C GLY A 30 -10.92 -17.00 9.86
N GLY A 31 -10.39 -15.79 10.04
CA GLY A 31 -9.22 -15.30 9.30
C GLY A 31 -7.91 -15.73 9.93
N LEU A 32 -6.97 -16.23 9.11
CA LEU A 32 -5.58 -16.50 9.49
C LEU A 32 -4.89 -15.17 9.86
N ALA A 33 -4.97 -14.78 11.13
CA ALA A 33 -4.18 -13.68 11.65
C ALA A 33 -2.69 -14.05 11.57
N SER A 34 -1.91 -13.24 10.87
CA SER A 34 -0.46 -13.37 10.82
C SER A 34 0.14 -13.31 12.24
N PRO A 35 1.05 -14.22 12.61
CA PRO A 35 1.64 -14.28 13.96
C PRO A 35 2.50 -13.05 14.32
N LEU A 36 2.68 -12.10 13.39
CA LEU A 36 3.47 -10.89 13.57
C LEU A 36 2.64 -9.67 14.01
N GLY A 37 1.31 -9.80 14.13
CA GLY A 37 0.45 -8.70 14.58
C GLY A 37 0.30 -7.62 13.52
N ASP A 38 0.02 -8.03 12.28
CA ASP A 38 -0.22 -7.07 11.19
C ASP A 38 -1.42 -6.17 11.55
N PRO A 39 -1.36 -4.87 11.22
CA PRO A 39 -2.47 -3.96 11.47
C PRO A 39 -3.72 -4.47 10.76
N VAL A 40 -4.82 -4.58 11.51
CA VAL A 40 -6.12 -4.95 10.98
C VAL A 40 -6.81 -3.67 10.52
N PHE A 41 -7.18 -3.63 9.24
CA PHE A 41 -7.95 -2.55 8.65
C PHE A 41 -9.41 -2.99 8.50
N ASP A 42 -10.33 -2.13 8.90
CA ASP A 42 -11.79 -2.37 8.82
C ASP A 42 -12.38 -2.09 7.43
N SER A 43 -11.63 -1.39 6.56
CA SER A 43 -12.08 -0.94 5.26
C SER A 43 -10.89 -0.65 4.33
N VAL A 44 -11.16 -0.61 3.02
CA VAL A 44 -10.16 -0.26 2.01
C VAL A 44 -9.75 1.21 2.16
N GLU A 45 -10.69 2.04 2.60
CA GLU A 45 -10.53 3.46 2.87
C GLU A 45 -9.65 3.72 4.11
N SER A 46 -9.81 2.94 5.18
CA SER A 46 -8.94 3.07 6.36
C SER A 46 -7.51 2.63 6.06
N HIS A 47 -7.33 1.56 5.29
CA HIS A 47 -6.02 1.17 4.78
C HIS A 47 -5.38 2.28 3.93
N ASN A 48 -6.12 2.83 2.95
CA ASN A 48 -5.63 3.93 2.12
C ASN A 48 -5.14 5.12 2.96
N THR A 49 -5.95 5.54 3.94
CA THR A 49 -5.61 6.65 4.85
C THR A 49 -4.35 6.36 5.65
N ALA A 50 -4.15 5.12 6.10
CA ALA A 50 -2.98 4.74 6.86
C ALA A 50 -1.67 4.80 6.05
N ILE A 51 -1.73 4.54 4.73
CA ILE A 51 -0.53 4.37 3.89
C ILE A 51 -0.29 5.50 2.88
N CYS A 52 -1.23 6.43 2.69
CA CYS A 52 -1.14 7.44 1.62
C CYS A 52 0.07 8.39 1.75
N HIS A 53 0.65 8.49 2.94
CA HIS A 53 1.86 9.24 3.23
C HIS A 53 3.11 8.36 3.41
N CYS A 54 3.07 7.10 3.00
CA CYS A 54 4.19 6.17 3.17
C CYS A 54 5.49 6.71 2.55
N LYS A 55 6.56 6.73 3.34
CA LYS A 55 7.93 7.12 2.99
C LYS A 55 8.98 6.06 3.35
N LEU A 56 8.55 4.80 3.50
CA LEU A 56 9.42 3.70 3.93
C LEU A 56 10.44 3.26 2.87
N CYS A 57 10.34 3.76 1.64
CA CYS A 57 11.31 3.51 0.57
C CYS A 57 11.53 4.78 -0.28
N PRO A 58 12.59 4.83 -1.12
CA PRO A 58 12.92 6.00 -1.93
C PRO A 58 11.83 6.43 -2.93
N LEU A 59 10.97 5.51 -3.37
CA LEU A 59 9.81 5.84 -4.21
C LEU A 59 8.84 6.79 -3.50
N GLY A 60 8.86 6.75 -2.17
CA GLY A 60 8.07 7.61 -1.32
C GLY A 60 8.29 9.09 -1.63
N ASP A 61 9.55 9.47 -1.82
CA ASP A 61 9.98 10.85 -2.04
C ASP A 61 9.95 11.28 -3.51
N GLY A 62 10.00 10.31 -4.44
CA GLY A 62 10.00 10.60 -5.88
C GLY A 62 8.63 10.81 -6.51
N ARG A 63 7.53 10.39 -5.86
CA ARG A 63 6.17 10.50 -6.42
C ARG A 63 5.61 11.91 -6.36
N ILE A 64 4.83 12.29 -7.36
CA ILE A 64 4.02 13.52 -7.35
C ILE A 64 2.73 13.27 -6.55
N LYS A 65 2.03 12.16 -6.82
CA LYS A 65 0.84 11.77 -6.06
C LYS A 65 0.91 10.31 -5.66
N PHE A 66 0.33 10.02 -4.50
CA PHE A 66 0.08 8.63 -4.13
C PHE A 66 -1.00 8.05 -5.03
N VAL A 67 -0.71 6.93 -5.67
CA VAL A 67 -1.66 6.17 -6.49
C VAL A 67 -1.98 4.90 -5.73
N TYR A 68 -3.20 4.81 -5.20
CA TYR A 68 -3.63 3.67 -4.41
C TYR A 68 -4.26 2.58 -5.29
N GLY A 69 -5.57 2.70 -5.51
CA GLY A 69 -6.39 1.80 -6.28
C GLY A 69 -7.80 2.38 -6.29
N VAL A 70 -8.55 2.11 -7.36
CA VAL A 70 -9.94 2.56 -7.53
C VAL A 70 -10.83 1.37 -7.87
N GLY A 71 -12.11 1.47 -7.51
CA GLY A 71 -13.09 0.45 -7.85
C GLY A 71 -14.03 0.12 -6.70
N ASN A 72 -14.82 -0.93 -6.92
CA ASN A 72 -15.77 -1.43 -5.92
C ASN A 72 -15.03 -2.38 -4.94
N PRO A 73 -15.01 -2.12 -3.63
CA PRO A 73 -14.41 -3.03 -2.64
C PRO A 73 -15.03 -4.43 -2.63
N ARG A 74 -16.24 -4.59 -3.20
CA ARG A 74 -16.94 -5.87 -3.36
C ARG A 74 -16.84 -6.42 -4.79
N ALA A 75 -15.94 -5.90 -5.63
CA ALA A 75 -15.70 -6.44 -6.96
C ALA A 75 -15.25 -7.91 -6.88
N LYS A 76 -15.72 -8.73 -7.83
CA LYS A 76 -15.32 -10.15 -7.92
C LYS A 76 -13.93 -10.32 -8.55
N LEU A 77 -13.41 -9.27 -9.18
CA LEU A 77 -12.16 -9.26 -9.92
C LEU A 77 -11.38 -7.99 -9.55
N MET A 78 -10.08 -8.15 -9.34
CA MET A 78 -9.13 -7.07 -9.06
C MET A 78 -8.00 -7.15 -10.07
N PHE A 79 -7.66 -6.01 -10.68
CA PHE A 79 -6.52 -5.89 -11.57
C PHE A 79 -5.35 -5.26 -10.83
N ILE A 80 -4.19 -5.90 -10.87
CA ILE A 80 -2.97 -5.45 -10.19
C ILE A 80 -1.88 -5.28 -11.27
N GLY A 81 -1.40 -4.05 -11.41
CA GLY A 81 -0.26 -3.72 -12.26
C GLY A 81 1.07 -3.84 -11.51
N GLU A 82 2.15 -3.35 -12.12
CA GLU A 82 3.47 -3.30 -11.50
C GLU A 82 3.62 -2.09 -10.57
N ALA A 83 3.60 -0.88 -11.15
CA ALA A 83 3.77 0.39 -10.45
C ALA A 83 3.08 1.52 -11.23
N PRO A 84 2.81 2.68 -10.60
CA PRO A 84 2.29 3.84 -11.30
C PRO A 84 3.27 4.35 -12.36
N GLY A 85 2.77 4.60 -13.57
CA GLY A 85 3.51 5.30 -14.62
C GLY A 85 3.43 6.82 -14.45
N ALA A 86 4.00 7.55 -15.40
CA ALA A 86 4.07 9.02 -15.33
C ALA A 86 2.69 9.70 -15.34
N GLN A 87 1.73 9.15 -16.09
CA GLN A 87 0.36 9.71 -16.13
C GLN A 87 -0.39 9.38 -14.85
N GLU A 88 -0.24 8.16 -14.34
CA GLU A 88 -0.83 7.72 -13.09
C GLU A 88 -0.31 8.56 -11.91
N ASP A 89 1.01 8.78 -11.81
CA ASP A 89 1.62 9.60 -10.77
C ASP A 89 1.19 11.07 -10.85
N LEU A 90 1.04 11.62 -12.07
CA LEU A 90 0.57 12.99 -12.25
C LEU A 90 -0.92 13.17 -11.88
N GLN A 91 -1.75 12.17 -12.18
CA GLN A 91 -3.19 12.25 -11.99
C GLN A 91 -3.61 11.79 -10.58
N GLY A 92 -2.93 10.81 -10.01
CA GLY A 92 -3.29 10.14 -8.75
C GLY A 92 -4.21 8.94 -8.94
N GLU A 93 -4.32 8.40 -10.16
CA GLU A 93 -5.29 7.36 -10.54
C GLU A 93 -4.59 6.26 -11.35
N PRO A 94 -4.85 4.97 -11.08
CA PRO A 94 -4.18 3.88 -11.79
C PRO A 94 -4.75 3.69 -13.20
N PHE A 95 -3.94 3.14 -14.11
CA PHE A 95 -4.34 2.76 -15.47
C PHE A 95 -4.94 3.89 -16.32
N VAL A 96 -4.46 5.14 -16.17
CA VAL A 96 -4.90 6.28 -17.01
C VAL A 96 -4.01 6.51 -18.24
N GLY A 97 -2.84 5.88 -18.28
CA GLY A 97 -1.91 5.95 -19.41
C GLY A 97 -2.29 5.07 -20.61
N ALA A 98 -1.40 5.00 -21.60
CA ALA A 98 -1.63 4.24 -22.83
C ALA A 98 -1.87 2.74 -22.59
N ALA A 99 -1.19 2.15 -21.60
CA ALA A 99 -1.39 0.75 -21.21
C ALA A 99 -2.78 0.54 -20.59
N GLY A 100 -3.26 1.48 -19.78
CA GLY A 100 -4.60 1.44 -19.22
C GLY A 100 -5.70 1.55 -20.27
N GLN A 101 -5.53 2.45 -21.25
CA GLN A 101 -6.45 2.54 -22.39
C GLN A 101 -6.48 1.25 -23.25
N LEU A 102 -5.37 0.50 -23.31
CA LEU A 102 -5.35 -0.81 -23.95
C LEU A 102 -6.08 -1.85 -23.09
N LEU A 103 -5.88 -1.83 -21.78
CA LEU A 103 -6.61 -2.68 -20.84
C LEU A 103 -8.14 -2.46 -20.99
N ASP A 104 -8.59 -1.21 -21.02
CA ASP A 104 -10.01 -0.87 -21.22
C ASP A 104 -10.59 -1.49 -22.50
N LYS A 105 -9.83 -1.43 -23.62
CA LYS A 105 -10.26 -2.04 -24.89
C LYS A 105 -10.37 -3.56 -24.79
N ILE A 106 -9.45 -4.20 -24.07
CA ILE A 106 -9.47 -5.66 -23.86
C ILE A 106 -10.67 -6.04 -23.00
N LEU A 107 -10.92 -5.32 -21.90
CA LEU A 107 -12.07 -5.57 -21.02
C LEU A 107 -13.39 -5.36 -21.76
N ALA A 108 -13.51 -4.29 -22.53
CA ALA A 108 -14.67 -4.05 -23.38
C ALA A 108 -14.89 -5.16 -24.41
N ALA A 109 -13.82 -5.70 -25.00
CA ALA A 109 -13.91 -6.81 -25.97
C ALA A 109 -14.45 -8.11 -25.36
N ILE A 110 -14.23 -8.31 -24.05
CA ILE A 110 -14.75 -9.47 -23.31
C ILE A 110 -15.99 -9.13 -22.47
N GLN A 111 -16.59 -7.96 -22.69
CA GLN A 111 -17.84 -7.52 -22.07
C GLN A 111 -17.75 -7.43 -20.53
N LEU A 112 -16.62 -6.92 -20.03
CA LEU A 112 -16.41 -6.54 -18.63
C LEU A 112 -16.45 -5.04 -18.43
#